data_AF-A0A6A6FY96-F1
#
_entry.id   AF-A0A6A6FY96-F1
#
_cell.length_a   1.000
_cell.length_b   1.000
_cell.length_c   1.000
_cell.angle_alpha   90.00
_cell.angle_beta   90.00
_cell.angle_gamma   90.00
#
_symmetry.space_group_name_H-M   'P 1'
#
loop_
_entity.id
_entity.type
_entity.pdbx_description
1 polymer ?
#
loop_
_entity_poly.entity_id
_entity_poly.type
_entity_poly.pdbx_seq_one_letter_code
_entity_poly.pdbx_strand_id
1 'polypeptide(L)'
;MIFKVRHVLDRAIKAPVLAGLVIASLVIYGLLSVVHSSSTPPRHFSTDAKPTSNHDQVVPASWQHDPPESISPRDNFTLSKETCQRNFPNVGAEIERAVAYSKSHGGVTGADLDISWKESGLVRAMIYQQKLYVIEAKHSGSGYDVRRSVAILSSINRAILSSPEDVPNIEFVFSINDTPETEYHGHKMWTLTRRRNDESHWLMPDFGFWSWEMNLVGEYSQIRHKIELVEAPFKDKIAKAVWRGAGKVNALRRQLLSATNGKAWADVKEIRWSSRATLSLSTKDDVLPMWDLCRYKYLIHTEGASYSGRGKYLQNCNSIVIMHDREWREHYDHLLVPEGPEQNFVQVKRDWSDLETKINWLEAHPVEAEKIAKKGTEVFRDRYLSPAAQACYWRELFRGWAQVSLKPDFYIRDAQGDVVLRGTPYETFILTAFDREGASCSWLGRVLRLCT
;
A
#
# COMPACT_ATOMS: atom_id res chain seq x y z
N MET A 1 19.59 7.16 -67.36
CA MET A 1 19.02 8.36 -67.99
C MET A 1 19.36 9.57 -67.11
N ILE A 2 20.35 10.37 -67.53
CA ILE A 2 20.46 11.86 -67.40
C ILE A 2 20.26 12.45 -65.98
N PHE A 3 21.33 12.72 -65.21
CA PHE A 3 22.05 14.01 -65.04
C PHE A 3 21.19 15.27 -64.89
N LYS A 4 21.30 16.04 -63.78
CA LYS A 4 22.22 17.20 -63.65
C LYS A 4 21.91 18.08 -62.42
N VAL A 5 22.98 18.38 -61.69
CA VAL A 5 23.18 19.53 -60.81
C VAL A 5 23.41 20.80 -61.65
N ARG A 6 22.93 21.98 -61.20
CA ARG A 6 23.66 23.26 -61.36
C ARG A 6 23.12 24.42 -60.49
N HIS A 7 24.08 25.05 -59.81
CA HIS A 7 24.13 26.36 -59.15
C HIS A 7 23.57 27.54 -59.97
N VAL A 8 23.27 28.67 -59.29
CA VAL A 8 23.94 29.99 -59.43
C VAL A 8 23.68 30.90 -58.20
N LEU A 9 24.75 31.61 -57.78
CA LEU A 9 24.89 32.66 -56.75
C LEU A 9 24.39 34.06 -57.19
N ASP A 10 24.18 34.94 -56.20
CA ASP A 10 24.52 36.40 -56.09
C ASP A 10 23.38 37.16 -55.36
N ARG A 11 23.53 38.12 -54.44
CA ARG A 11 24.58 39.03 -53.93
C ARG A 11 24.15 39.50 -52.51
N ALA A 12 25.05 39.48 -51.52
CA ALA A 12 25.72 40.64 -50.88
C ALA A 12 24.83 41.80 -50.37
N ILE A 13 24.98 42.16 -49.06
CA ILE A 13 25.25 43.52 -48.54
C ILE A 13 25.30 43.55 -46.98
N LYS A 14 26.50 43.92 -46.47
CA LYS A 14 26.86 44.75 -45.28
C LYS A 14 26.63 44.28 -43.82
N ALA A 15 27.76 44.18 -43.10
CA ALA A 15 27.90 44.40 -41.65
C ALA A 15 27.78 45.91 -41.30
N PRO A 16 27.57 46.27 -40.01
CA PRO A 16 28.72 46.62 -39.19
C PRO A 16 28.65 46.20 -37.69
N VAL A 17 29.85 45.91 -37.17
CA VAL A 17 30.46 46.28 -35.88
C VAL A 17 29.58 47.05 -34.88
N LEU A 18 29.44 46.52 -33.65
CA LEU A 18 29.72 47.28 -32.41
C LEU A 18 29.99 46.32 -31.24
N ALA A 19 31.27 46.31 -30.83
CA ALA A 19 31.74 45.81 -29.55
C ALA A 19 31.62 46.93 -28.49
N GLY A 20 31.32 46.58 -27.24
CA GLY A 20 31.33 47.55 -26.15
C GLY A 20 31.02 46.96 -24.78
N LEU A 21 32.11 46.67 -24.04
CA LEU A 21 32.29 46.87 -22.59
C LEU A 21 31.41 46.09 -21.59
N VAL A 22 32.01 45.16 -20.84
CA VAL A 22 32.22 45.29 -19.38
C VAL A 22 33.50 44.52 -19.00
N ILE A 23 34.57 45.25 -18.68
CA ILE A 23 35.76 44.76 -17.97
C ILE A 23 35.82 45.52 -16.65
N ALA A 24 36.13 44.77 -15.59
CA ALA A 24 36.74 45.15 -14.30
C ALA A 24 35.99 46.11 -13.37
N SER A 25 35.81 45.66 -12.13
CA SER A 25 36.18 46.39 -10.91
C SER A 25 36.27 45.42 -9.73
N LEU A 26 37.46 44.81 -9.59
CA LEU A 26 37.98 44.36 -8.31
C LEU A 26 38.67 45.57 -7.64
N VAL A 27 38.60 45.56 -6.31
CA VAL A 27 39.36 46.31 -5.30
C VAL A 27 38.77 47.65 -4.80
N ILE A 28 38.73 47.72 -3.46
CA ILE A 28 38.63 48.87 -2.54
C ILE A 28 37.22 49.17 -2.00
N TYR A 29 36.85 48.47 -0.92
CA TYR A 29 36.34 49.08 0.31
C TYR A 29 36.66 48.15 1.49
N GLY A 30 37.93 48.13 1.88
CA GLY A 30 38.29 48.00 3.29
C GLY A 30 38.14 49.37 3.96
N LEU A 31 37.80 49.38 5.25
CA LEU A 31 37.52 50.53 6.13
C LEU A 31 36.06 51.01 6.10
N LEU A 32 35.22 50.38 6.95
CA LEU A 32 34.48 51.03 8.04
C LEU A 32 33.46 50.03 8.63
N SER A 33 33.93 49.22 9.58
CA SER A 33 33.07 48.56 10.57
C SER A 33 33.89 48.31 11.85
N VAL A 34 34.41 49.39 12.43
CA VAL A 34 34.87 49.41 13.82
C VAL A 34 33.77 50.13 14.60
N VAL A 35 32.83 49.40 15.19
CA VAL A 35 32.05 49.83 16.36
C VAL A 35 31.60 48.57 17.12
N HIS A 36 32.25 48.33 18.25
CA HIS A 36 31.80 47.64 19.47
C HIS A 36 31.65 46.11 19.49
N SER A 37 32.81 45.49 19.77
CA SER A 37 32.90 44.31 20.64
C SER A 37 32.36 44.65 22.04
N SER A 38 31.20 44.11 22.41
CA SER A 38 30.80 43.96 23.81
C SER A 38 30.96 42.50 24.23
N SER A 39 32.12 42.23 24.80
CA SER A 39 32.40 41.02 25.58
C SER A 39 31.43 40.92 26.75
N THR A 40 30.49 39.99 26.68
CA THR A 40 29.76 39.53 27.87
C THR A 40 30.63 38.51 28.60
N PRO A 41 30.94 38.72 29.89
CA PRO A 41 31.82 37.82 30.63
C PRO A 41 31.13 36.47 30.91
N PRO A 42 31.89 35.37 31.06
CA PRO A 42 31.33 34.07 31.41
C PRO A 42 30.71 34.16 32.80
N ARG A 43 29.43 33.79 32.93
CA ARG A 43 28.81 33.60 34.24
C ARG A 43 29.44 32.39 34.89
N HIS A 44 30.30 32.65 35.88
CA HIS A 44 30.66 31.69 36.91
C HIS A 44 29.36 31.15 37.55
N PHE A 45 29.16 29.84 37.48
CA PHE A 45 28.19 29.17 38.34
C PHE A 45 28.75 29.21 39.76
N SER A 46 28.20 30.12 40.56
CA SER A 46 28.45 30.21 42.00
C SER A 46 27.85 28.98 42.68
N THR A 47 28.70 28.07 43.12
CA THR A 47 28.36 27.04 44.10
C THR A 47 28.32 27.68 45.47
N ASP A 48 27.17 28.24 45.87
CA ASP A 48 26.83 28.49 47.28
C ASP A 48 25.39 28.97 47.39
N ALA A 49 24.46 28.01 47.42
CA ALA A 49 23.13 28.21 47.97
C ALA A 49 22.94 27.16 49.08
N LYS A 50 22.85 27.65 50.32
CA LYS A 50 22.58 26.83 51.50
C LYS A 50 21.25 26.07 51.35
N PRO A 51 21.15 24.85 51.89
CA PRO A 51 19.96 24.03 51.71
C PRO A 51 18.85 24.51 52.63
N THR A 52 17.80 25.09 52.05
CA THR A 52 16.51 25.24 52.75
C THR A 52 15.78 23.91 52.66
N SER A 53 15.82 23.15 53.75
CA SER A 53 15.02 21.96 53.99
C SER A 53 13.54 22.33 54.08
N ASN A 54 12.79 22.05 53.03
CA ASN A 54 11.42 21.53 53.10
C ASN A 54 10.91 21.33 51.67
N HIS A 55 11.35 20.24 51.06
CA HIS A 55 10.54 19.58 50.06
C HIS A 55 10.25 18.19 50.62
N ASP A 56 9.13 18.10 51.33
CA ASP A 56 8.42 16.83 51.44
C ASP A 56 8.28 16.30 50.01
N GLN A 57 9.03 15.24 49.74
CA GLN A 57 8.90 14.43 48.54
C GLN A 57 7.53 13.76 48.63
N VAL A 58 6.50 14.48 48.16
CA VAL A 58 5.25 13.85 47.77
C VAL A 58 5.56 13.07 46.50
N VAL A 59 6.06 11.84 46.67
CA VAL A 59 5.89 10.82 45.65
C VAL A 59 4.37 10.61 45.57
N PRO A 60 3.70 10.90 44.44
CA PRO A 60 2.28 10.61 44.33
C PRO A 60 2.09 9.11 44.56
N ALA A 61 1.39 8.77 45.64
CA ALA A 61 0.97 7.42 45.96
C ALA A 61 -0.14 6.97 45.01
N SER A 62 0.16 6.92 43.71
CA SER A 62 -0.58 6.18 42.68
C SER A 62 0.19 6.23 41.34
N TRP A 63 1.44 5.76 41.33
CA TRP A 63 1.90 4.92 40.21
C TRP A 63 1.44 3.47 40.46
N GLN A 64 0.19 3.30 40.87
CA GLN A 64 -0.56 2.15 40.43
C GLN A 64 -0.73 2.41 38.93
N HIS A 65 0.22 1.91 38.14
CA HIS A 65 -0.07 1.69 36.74
C HIS A 65 -1.34 0.84 36.75
N ASP A 66 -2.46 1.42 36.32
CA ASP A 66 -3.47 0.59 35.68
C ASP A 66 -2.70 -0.34 34.74
N PRO A 67 -2.87 -1.67 34.83
CA PRO A 67 -2.17 -2.57 33.93
C PRO A 67 -2.36 -2.01 32.52
N PRO A 68 -1.30 -1.91 31.70
CA PRO A 68 -1.42 -1.34 30.36
C PRO A 68 -2.60 -2.04 29.71
N GLU A 69 -3.58 -1.24 29.26
CA GLU A 69 -4.80 -1.75 28.66
C GLU A 69 -4.40 -2.84 27.66
N SER A 70 -4.76 -4.08 27.96
CA SER A 70 -4.18 -5.23 27.26
C SER A 70 -4.48 -5.06 25.78
N ILE A 71 -3.45 -5.06 24.93
CA ILE A 71 -3.62 -4.94 23.48
C ILE A 71 -4.67 -5.96 23.06
N SER A 72 -5.75 -5.49 22.43
CA SER A 72 -6.83 -6.35 21.96
C SER A 72 -6.24 -7.50 21.13
N PRO A 73 -6.68 -8.76 21.31
CA PRO A 73 -6.15 -9.88 20.54
C PRO A 73 -6.19 -9.66 19.02
N ARG A 74 -7.14 -8.85 18.53
CA ARG A 74 -7.27 -8.51 17.10
C ARG A 74 -6.17 -7.56 16.60
N ASP A 75 -5.58 -6.78 17.49
CA ASP A 75 -4.55 -5.77 17.19
C ASP A 75 -3.15 -6.21 17.67
N ASN A 76 -3.04 -7.40 18.27
CA ASN A 76 -1.79 -7.96 18.75
C ASN A 76 -0.97 -8.63 17.63
N PHE A 77 0.15 -8.03 17.25
CA PHE A 77 1.05 -8.60 16.25
C PHE A 77 1.89 -9.79 16.77
N THR A 78 1.95 -10.05 18.08
CA THR A 78 2.88 -11.02 18.68
C THR A 78 2.30 -12.43 18.88
N LEU A 79 1.20 -12.76 18.20
CA LEU A 79 0.59 -14.09 18.32
C LEU A 79 1.54 -15.20 17.83
N SER A 80 1.62 -16.29 18.60
CA SER A 80 2.31 -17.53 18.20
C SER A 80 1.61 -18.21 17.04
N LYS A 81 2.30 -19.12 16.33
CA LYS A 81 1.72 -19.93 15.26
C LYS A 81 0.46 -20.67 15.70
N GLU A 82 0.52 -21.34 16.85
CA GLU A 82 -0.65 -22.06 17.39
C GLU A 82 -1.83 -21.11 17.64
N THR A 83 -1.55 -19.93 18.20
CA THR A 83 -2.60 -18.93 18.44
C THR A 83 -3.14 -18.35 17.13
N CYS A 84 -2.29 -18.09 16.14
CA CYS A 84 -2.71 -17.68 14.80
C CYS A 84 -3.64 -18.72 14.17
N GLN A 85 -3.29 -20.00 14.21
CA GLN A 85 -4.08 -21.08 13.62
C GLN A 85 -5.43 -21.26 14.33
N ARG A 86 -5.45 -21.15 15.66
CA ARG A 86 -6.69 -21.21 16.45
C ARG A 86 -7.59 -20.00 16.20
N ASN A 87 -7.02 -18.79 16.17
CA ASN A 87 -7.79 -17.56 16.05
C ASN A 87 -8.25 -17.31 14.62
N PHE A 88 -7.46 -17.72 13.62
CA PHE A 88 -7.71 -17.48 12.20
C PHE A 88 -7.64 -18.80 11.41
N PRO A 89 -8.55 -19.76 11.66
CA PRO A 89 -8.60 -21.00 10.90
C PRO A 89 -8.78 -20.67 9.40
N ASN A 90 -8.15 -21.45 8.53
CA ASN A 90 -8.16 -21.24 7.08
C ASN A 90 -7.53 -19.92 6.61
N VAL A 91 -6.87 -19.11 7.45
CA VAL A 91 -6.13 -17.92 6.99
C VAL A 91 -5.06 -18.28 5.95
N GLY A 92 -4.51 -19.48 6.05
CA GLY A 92 -3.50 -20.03 5.14
C GLY A 92 -4.03 -20.76 3.91
N ALA A 93 -5.34 -20.84 3.67
CA ALA A 93 -5.87 -21.69 2.59
C ALA A 93 -5.34 -21.33 1.18
N GLU A 94 -5.24 -20.03 0.86
CA GLU A 94 -4.62 -19.58 -0.40
C GLU A 94 -3.11 -19.87 -0.47
N ILE A 95 -2.43 -19.90 0.69
CA ILE A 95 -1.01 -20.29 0.79
C ILE A 95 -0.86 -21.79 0.56
N GLU A 96 -1.71 -22.61 1.17
CA GLU A 96 -1.74 -24.06 1.01
C GLU A 96 -1.99 -24.47 -0.45
N ARG A 97 -2.92 -23.79 -1.13
CA ARG A 97 -3.13 -23.92 -2.58
C ARG A 97 -1.83 -23.67 -3.35
N ALA A 98 -1.17 -22.55 -3.08
CA ALA A 98 0.04 -22.17 -3.78
C ALA A 98 1.22 -23.11 -3.48
N VAL A 99 1.34 -23.64 -2.25
CA VAL A 99 2.28 -24.71 -1.88
C VAL A 99 2.03 -25.96 -2.72
N ALA A 100 0.78 -26.41 -2.80
CA ALA A 100 0.42 -27.62 -3.55
C ALA A 100 0.72 -27.48 -5.06
N TYR A 101 0.38 -26.33 -5.63
CA TYR A 101 0.74 -25.99 -7.01
C TYR A 101 2.25 -26.01 -7.20
N SER A 102 3.01 -25.30 -6.35
CA SER A 102 4.48 -25.27 -6.46
C SER A 102 5.11 -26.65 -6.34
N LYS A 103 4.66 -27.51 -5.41
CA LYS A 103 5.18 -28.88 -5.26
C LYS A 103 4.95 -29.74 -6.51
N SER A 104 3.80 -29.60 -7.16
CA SER A 104 3.50 -30.31 -8.41
C SER A 104 4.23 -29.75 -9.63
N HIS A 105 4.84 -28.56 -9.53
CA HIS A 105 5.54 -27.86 -10.61
C HIS A 105 7.02 -27.58 -10.29
N GLY A 106 7.68 -28.51 -9.60
CA GLY A 106 9.13 -28.48 -9.39
C GLY A 106 9.65 -27.53 -8.32
N GLY A 107 8.77 -26.96 -7.50
CA GLY A 107 9.12 -25.98 -6.46
C GLY A 107 9.47 -24.60 -7.03
N VAL A 108 9.95 -23.71 -6.17
CA VAL A 108 10.47 -22.40 -6.52
C VAL A 108 11.97 -22.53 -6.77
N THR A 109 12.37 -22.21 -8.00
CA THR A 109 13.74 -22.37 -8.49
C THR A 109 14.50 -21.04 -8.50
N GLY A 110 15.82 -21.07 -8.72
CA GLY A 110 16.60 -19.85 -8.92
C GLY A 110 16.13 -19.00 -10.10
N ALA A 111 15.52 -19.61 -11.13
CA ALA A 111 14.96 -18.90 -12.27
C ALA A 111 13.67 -18.13 -11.90
N ASP A 112 12.88 -18.63 -10.94
CA ASP A 112 11.73 -17.91 -10.40
C ASP A 112 12.16 -16.68 -9.58
N LEU A 113 13.38 -16.69 -9.03
CA LEU A 113 13.97 -15.60 -8.26
C LEU A 113 14.73 -14.57 -9.13
N ASP A 114 15.03 -14.91 -10.39
CA ASP A 114 15.64 -13.97 -11.32
C ASP A 114 14.60 -12.98 -11.83
N ILE A 115 14.88 -11.69 -11.64
CA ILE A 115 14.02 -10.60 -12.10
C ILE A 115 14.65 -9.82 -13.25
N SER A 116 15.78 -10.30 -13.81
CA SER A 116 16.54 -9.66 -14.89
C SER A 116 15.67 -9.38 -16.13
N TRP A 117 14.69 -10.23 -16.39
CA TRP A 117 13.78 -10.20 -17.54
C TRP A 117 12.77 -9.04 -17.56
N LYS A 118 12.54 -8.35 -16.44
CA LYS A 118 11.63 -7.19 -16.39
C LYS A 118 12.38 -5.92 -16.00
N GLU A 119 12.00 -4.78 -16.58
CA GLU A 119 12.64 -3.49 -16.29
C GLU A 119 12.18 -2.84 -14.98
N SER A 120 10.94 -3.09 -14.54
CA SER A 120 10.34 -2.45 -13.35
C SER A 120 9.19 -3.25 -12.76
N GLY A 121 8.72 -2.89 -11.57
CA GLY A 121 7.53 -3.48 -10.93
C GLY A 121 7.79 -4.74 -10.09
N LEU A 122 9.06 -5.12 -9.89
CA LEU A 122 9.45 -6.30 -9.11
C LEU A 122 10.46 -5.95 -8.02
N VAL A 123 10.38 -6.67 -6.90
CA VAL A 123 11.34 -6.59 -5.81
C VAL A 123 11.76 -8.01 -5.43
N ARG A 124 13.08 -8.23 -5.38
CA ARG A 124 13.71 -9.45 -4.88
C ARG A 124 14.28 -9.18 -3.50
N ALA A 125 13.89 -9.98 -2.52
CA ALA A 125 14.27 -9.80 -1.13
C ALA A 125 14.57 -11.14 -0.45
N MET A 126 15.21 -11.07 0.70
CA MET A 126 15.46 -12.24 1.55
C MET A 126 15.16 -11.95 3.02
N ILE A 127 14.67 -12.97 3.70
CA ILE A 127 14.67 -13.06 5.16
C ILE A 127 15.85 -13.93 5.55
N TYR A 128 16.71 -13.42 6.41
CA TYR A 128 17.84 -14.17 6.95
C TYR A 128 18.05 -13.81 8.42
N GLN A 129 18.00 -14.81 9.30
CA GLN A 129 18.18 -14.65 10.75
C GLN A 129 17.30 -13.53 11.35
N GLN A 130 15.98 -13.62 11.14
CA GLN A 130 15.01 -12.64 11.63
C GLN A 130 15.21 -11.19 11.11
N LYS A 131 15.89 -11.02 9.97
CA LYS A 131 16.10 -9.70 9.34
C LYS A 131 15.72 -9.72 7.87
N LEU A 132 15.20 -8.58 7.41
CA LEU A 132 14.81 -8.36 6.02
C LEU A 132 15.93 -7.66 5.26
N TYR A 133 16.25 -8.16 4.07
CA TYR A 133 17.22 -7.56 3.16
C TYR A 133 16.62 -7.44 1.76
N VAL A 134 16.85 -6.29 1.11
CA VAL A 134 16.46 -6.06 -0.28
C VAL A 134 17.65 -6.36 -1.17
N ILE A 135 17.53 -7.39 -2.01
CA ILE A 135 18.57 -7.79 -2.96
C ILE A 135 18.52 -6.87 -4.18
N GLU A 136 17.33 -6.69 -4.74
CA GLU A 136 17.13 -5.86 -5.93
C GLU A 136 15.70 -5.30 -5.93
N ALA A 137 15.54 -4.02 -6.28
CA ALA A 137 14.24 -3.38 -6.41
C ALA A 137 14.19 -2.62 -7.74
N LYS A 138 13.35 -3.09 -8.66
CA LYS A 138 13.18 -2.51 -9.98
C LYS A 138 11.97 -1.59 -9.98
N HIS A 139 12.19 -0.28 -9.88
CA HIS A 139 11.14 0.73 -9.92
C HIS A 139 11.14 1.44 -11.27
N SER A 140 9.97 1.74 -11.82
CA SER A 140 9.81 2.41 -13.13
C SER A 140 10.17 3.90 -13.11
N GLY A 141 10.55 4.44 -11.95
CA GLY A 141 10.63 5.88 -11.72
C GLY A 141 9.25 6.54 -11.55
N SER A 142 8.15 5.78 -11.62
CA SER A 142 6.86 6.25 -11.12
C SER A 142 6.95 6.41 -9.60
N GLY A 143 6.52 7.56 -9.07
CA GLY A 143 6.57 7.83 -7.63
C GLY A 143 5.66 6.97 -6.76
N TYR A 144 4.93 6.01 -7.36
CA TYR A 144 4.14 5.03 -6.62
C TYR A 144 4.93 3.76 -6.30
N ASP A 145 5.87 3.37 -7.17
CA ASP A 145 6.55 2.07 -7.07
C ASP A 145 7.34 1.98 -5.77
N VAL A 146 8.11 3.03 -5.47
CA VAL A 146 8.90 3.15 -4.23
C VAL A 146 7.98 3.09 -3.02
N ARG A 147 6.85 3.80 -3.03
CA ARG A 147 5.90 3.84 -1.91
C ARG A 147 5.24 2.49 -1.66
N ARG A 148 4.81 1.80 -2.73
CA ARG A 148 4.25 0.46 -2.66
C ARG A 148 5.27 -0.55 -2.13
N SER A 149 6.48 -0.50 -2.68
CA SER A 149 7.61 -1.34 -2.27
C SER A 149 7.93 -1.16 -0.79
N VAL A 150 8.13 0.08 -0.34
CA VAL A 150 8.41 0.40 1.07
C VAL A 150 7.25 -0.07 1.96
N ALA A 151 6.00 0.19 1.61
CA ALA A 151 4.84 -0.23 2.41
C ALA A 151 4.74 -1.76 2.56
N ILE A 152 4.97 -2.53 1.50
CA ILE A 152 4.99 -4.00 1.55
C ILE A 152 6.16 -4.49 2.42
N LEU A 153 7.37 -3.96 2.18
CA LEU A 153 8.56 -4.31 2.97
C LEU A 153 8.39 -3.95 4.45
N SER A 154 7.74 -2.83 4.77
CA SER A 154 7.41 -2.46 6.15
C SER A 154 6.45 -3.46 6.80
N SER A 155 5.43 -3.92 6.08
CA SER A 155 4.47 -4.92 6.56
C SER A 155 5.17 -6.27 6.82
N ILE A 156 6.05 -6.69 5.92
CA ILE A 156 6.92 -7.88 6.07
C ILE A 156 7.83 -7.72 7.29
N ASN A 157 8.54 -6.60 7.41
CA ASN A 157 9.46 -6.34 8.52
C ASN A 157 8.74 -6.35 9.87
N ARG A 158 7.54 -5.75 9.96
CA ARG A 158 6.70 -5.84 11.16
C ARG A 158 6.37 -7.29 11.49
N ALA A 159 5.98 -8.11 10.51
CA ALA A 159 5.64 -9.51 10.75
C ALA A 159 6.84 -10.33 11.25
N ILE A 160 8.05 -10.04 10.77
CA ILE A 160 9.31 -10.65 11.22
C ILE A 160 9.61 -10.24 12.67
N LEU A 161 9.71 -8.94 12.95
CA LEU A 161 10.16 -8.43 14.25
C LEU A 161 9.19 -8.71 15.40
N SER A 162 7.89 -8.79 15.10
CA SER A 162 6.87 -9.12 16.11
C SER A 162 6.66 -10.63 16.28
N SER A 163 7.37 -11.48 15.54
CA SER A 163 7.20 -12.92 15.65
C SER A 163 7.77 -13.43 16.98
N PRO A 164 6.98 -14.14 17.80
CA PRO A 164 7.51 -14.77 19.02
C PRO A 164 8.34 -16.03 18.73
N GLU A 165 8.38 -16.46 17.47
CA GLU A 165 9.06 -17.65 16.99
C GLU A 165 9.96 -17.27 15.81
N ASP A 166 11.01 -18.05 15.57
CA ASP A 166 11.86 -17.88 14.39
C ASP A 166 11.03 -18.06 13.10
N VAL A 167 11.18 -17.12 12.16
CA VAL A 167 10.68 -17.24 10.80
C VAL A 167 11.77 -17.83 9.89
N PRO A 168 11.41 -18.59 8.84
CA PRO A 168 12.40 -19.29 8.03
C PRO A 168 13.28 -18.32 7.21
N ASN A 169 14.53 -18.73 6.98
CA ASN A 169 15.38 -18.07 5.99
C ASN A 169 14.86 -18.39 4.58
N ILE A 170 14.47 -17.37 3.83
CA ILE A 170 13.89 -17.49 2.48
C ILE A 170 14.37 -16.38 1.56
N GLU A 171 14.42 -16.66 0.27
CA GLU A 171 14.53 -15.66 -0.80
C GLU A 171 13.25 -15.70 -1.64
N PHE A 172 12.73 -14.53 -2.00
CA PHE A 172 11.46 -14.40 -2.70
C PHE A 172 11.44 -13.17 -3.62
N VAL A 173 10.51 -13.20 -4.56
CA VAL A 173 10.19 -12.10 -5.46
C VAL A 173 8.73 -11.73 -5.25
N PHE A 174 8.45 -10.43 -5.23
CA PHE A 174 7.09 -9.93 -5.26
C PHE A 174 6.90 -8.83 -6.30
N SER A 175 5.71 -8.79 -6.89
CA SER A 175 5.28 -7.73 -7.78
C SER A 175 4.55 -6.62 -7.02
N ILE A 176 4.86 -5.37 -7.37
CA ILE A 176 4.16 -4.16 -6.88
C ILE A 176 3.13 -3.63 -7.89
N ASN A 177 3.00 -4.28 -9.05
CA ASN A 177 2.06 -3.90 -10.09
C ASN A 177 0.65 -4.39 -9.75
N ASP A 178 -0.36 -3.63 -10.16
CA ASP A 178 -1.76 -3.98 -9.88
C ASP A 178 -2.17 -5.26 -10.61
N THR A 179 -1.66 -5.49 -11.82
CA THR A 179 -2.04 -6.64 -12.66
C THR A 179 -0.86 -7.59 -12.79
N PRO A 180 -1.02 -8.91 -12.54
CA PRO A 180 -0.03 -9.89 -12.98
C PRO A 180 -0.04 -9.90 -14.50
N GLU A 181 1.01 -9.35 -15.10
CA GLU A 181 1.14 -9.20 -16.55
C GLU A 181 1.33 -10.56 -17.22
N THR A 182 1.04 -10.67 -18.52
CA THR A 182 1.17 -11.96 -19.25
C THR A 182 2.59 -12.52 -19.22
N GLU A 183 3.58 -11.65 -19.14
CA GLU A 183 5.00 -11.98 -18.97
C GLU A 183 5.31 -12.62 -17.60
N TYR A 184 4.41 -12.52 -16.61
CA TYR A 184 4.60 -13.19 -15.32
C TYR A 184 4.25 -14.68 -15.40
N HIS A 185 3.55 -15.11 -16.46
CA HIS A 185 3.10 -16.49 -16.61
C HIS A 185 4.30 -17.44 -16.59
N GLY A 186 4.23 -18.44 -15.70
CA GLY A 186 5.30 -19.42 -15.51
C GLY A 186 6.30 -19.07 -14.41
N HIS A 187 6.28 -17.83 -13.89
CA HIS A 187 7.09 -17.43 -12.75
C HIS A 187 6.30 -17.59 -11.44
N LYS A 188 6.87 -18.28 -10.46
CA LYS A 188 6.31 -18.38 -9.11
C LYS A 188 6.78 -17.17 -8.31
N MET A 189 5.87 -16.25 -8.01
CA MET A 189 6.16 -15.03 -7.23
C MET A 189 4.96 -14.60 -6.40
N TRP A 190 5.19 -13.67 -5.47
CA TRP A 190 4.12 -13.06 -4.69
C TRP A 190 3.49 -11.89 -5.46
N THR A 191 2.17 -11.82 -5.46
CA THR A 191 1.38 -10.84 -6.22
C THR A 191 0.24 -10.31 -5.37
N LEU A 192 -0.19 -9.09 -5.66
CA LEU A 192 -1.31 -8.43 -4.98
C LEU A 192 -2.65 -9.10 -5.32
N THR A 193 -2.75 -9.68 -6.51
CA THR A 193 -3.93 -10.36 -7.00
C THR A 193 -3.56 -11.42 -8.05
N ARG A 194 -4.46 -12.37 -8.26
CA ARG A 194 -4.39 -13.37 -9.33
C ARG A 194 -5.76 -13.49 -10.00
N ARG A 195 -5.80 -13.97 -11.23
CA ARG A 195 -7.06 -14.38 -11.84
C ARG A 195 -7.54 -15.68 -11.21
N ARG A 196 -8.86 -15.92 -11.25
CA ARG A 196 -9.49 -17.16 -10.73
C ARG A 196 -8.79 -18.44 -11.21
N ASN A 197 -8.43 -18.47 -12.50
CA ASN A 197 -7.84 -19.65 -13.17
C ASN A 197 -6.31 -19.63 -13.19
N ASP A 198 -5.69 -18.62 -12.59
CA ASP A 198 -4.24 -18.53 -12.48
C ASP A 198 -3.83 -19.10 -11.12
N GLU A 199 -3.10 -20.21 -11.17
CA GLU A 199 -2.66 -20.92 -9.98
C GLU A 199 -1.18 -20.69 -9.63
N SER A 200 -0.37 -20.16 -10.56
CA SER A 200 1.08 -20.01 -10.36
C SER A 200 1.46 -18.91 -9.40
N HIS A 201 0.62 -17.89 -9.28
CA HIS A 201 0.89 -16.75 -8.41
C HIS A 201 0.47 -17.00 -6.96
N TRP A 202 1.32 -16.52 -6.04
CA TRP A 202 1.07 -16.53 -4.60
C TRP A 202 0.45 -15.19 -4.21
N LEU A 203 -0.63 -15.21 -3.43
CA LEU A 203 -1.30 -13.98 -3.00
C LEU A 203 -0.64 -13.43 -1.74
N MET A 204 -0.33 -12.14 -1.75
CA MET A 204 0.14 -11.40 -0.58
C MET A 204 -0.82 -10.27 -0.19
N PRO A 205 -0.80 -9.81 1.07
CA PRO A 205 -1.51 -8.59 1.47
C PRO A 205 -1.03 -7.36 0.69
N ASP A 206 -1.96 -6.52 0.26
CA ASP A 206 -1.62 -5.31 -0.48
C ASP A 206 -0.98 -4.22 0.39
N PHE A 207 -0.23 -3.31 -0.26
CA PHE A 207 0.47 -2.20 0.39
C PHE A 207 -0.44 -1.32 1.27
N GLY A 208 -1.73 -1.22 0.97
CA GLY A 208 -2.69 -0.42 1.74
C GLY A 208 -3.04 -0.98 3.11
N PHE A 209 -2.67 -2.25 3.42
CA PHE A 209 -2.72 -2.78 4.79
C PHE A 209 -1.64 -2.18 5.70
N TRP A 210 -0.58 -1.60 5.11
CA TRP A 210 0.34 -0.74 5.82
C TRP A 210 -0.18 0.70 5.80
N SER A 211 -0.13 1.35 4.64
CA SER A 211 -0.58 2.73 4.46
C SER A 211 -0.66 3.10 2.98
N TRP A 212 -1.49 4.10 2.66
CA TRP A 212 -1.44 4.79 1.37
C TRP A 212 -1.55 6.29 1.59
N GLU A 213 -0.65 7.07 1.01
CA GLU A 213 -0.54 8.52 1.26
C GLU A 213 -1.58 9.32 0.46
N MET A 214 -2.82 9.36 0.93
CA MET A 214 -3.87 10.25 0.40
C MET A 214 -4.72 10.83 1.53
N ASN A 215 -5.40 11.97 1.37
CA ASN A 215 -6.33 12.42 2.42
C ASN A 215 -7.56 11.49 2.59
N LEU A 216 -7.81 10.61 1.61
CA LEU A 216 -8.96 9.72 1.55
C LEU A 216 -8.68 8.30 2.05
N VAL A 217 -7.41 7.92 2.13
CA VAL A 217 -6.90 6.58 2.49
C VAL A 217 -5.66 6.81 3.34
N GLY A 218 -5.40 6.04 4.38
CA GLY A 218 -4.29 6.31 5.28
C GLY A 218 -3.68 5.04 5.84
N GLU A 219 -3.02 5.17 6.98
CA GLU A 219 -2.58 4.02 7.76
C GLU A 219 -3.80 3.17 8.14
N TYR A 220 -3.68 1.86 7.99
CA TYR A 220 -4.84 0.97 8.02
C TYR A 220 -5.58 1.01 9.37
N SER A 221 -4.85 1.04 10.49
CA SER A 221 -5.42 1.10 11.84
C SER A 221 -6.09 2.45 12.11
N GLN A 222 -5.52 3.55 11.62
CA GLN A 222 -6.10 4.88 11.66
C GLN A 222 -7.45 4.91 10.92
N ILE A 223 -7.56 4.26 9.76
CA ILE A 223 -8.82 4.17 9.04
C ILE A 223 -9.84 3.35 9.84
N ARG A 224 -9.45 2.22 10.44
CA ARG A 224 -10.33 1.42 11.31
C ARG A 224 -10.85 2.23 12.50
N HIS A 225 -9.98 3.00 13.15
CA HIS A 225 -10.40 3.87 14.24
C HIS A 225 -11.36 4.98 13.77
N LYS A 226 -11.11 5.60 12.61
CA LYS A 226 -12.05 6.58 12.04
C LYS A 226 -13.41 5.97 11.72
N ILE A 227 -13.45 4.71 11.27
CA ILE A 227 -14.71 3.98 11.04
C ILE A 227 -15.48 3.83 12.35
N GLU A 228 -14.82 3.39 13.43
CA GLU A 228 -15.45 3.26 14.76
C GLU A 228 -16.08 4.57 15.26
N LEU A 229 -15.49 5.73 14.93
CA LEU A 229 -16.00 7.04 15.33
C LEU A 229 -17.23 7.52 14.53
N VAL A 230 -17.40 7.07 13.28
CA VAL A 230 -18.46 7.57 12.38
C VAL A 230 -19.58 6.57 12.12
N GLU A 231 -19.34 5.31 12.47
CA GLU A 231 -20.25 4.20 12.21
C GLU A 231 -21.51 4.26 13.09
N ALA A 232 -22.67 4.32 12.43
CA ALA A 232 -23.97 4.18 13.08
C ALA A 232 -24.42 2.70 13.13
N PRO A 233 -25.33 2.32 14.06
CA PRO A 233 -26.02 1.03 14.03
C PRO A 233 -26.66 0.77 12.65
N PHE A 234 -26.67 -0.48 12.19
CA PHE A 234 -27.08 -0.84 10.82
C PHE A 234 -28.45 -0.27 10.43
N LYS A 235 -29.43 -0.36 11.34
CA LYS A 235 -30.78 0.17 11.15
C LYS A 235 -30.84 1.69 10.89
N ASP A 236 -29.88 2.44 11.42
CA ASP A 236 -29.83 3.91 11.37
C ASP A 236 -28.94 4.42 10.22
N LYS A 237 -28.29 3.53 9.47
CA LYS A 237 -27.49 3.87 8.30
C LYS A 237 -28.35 4.34 7.12
N ILE A 238 -27.74 5.13 6.24
CA ILE A 238 -28.36 5.63 5.00
C ILE A 238 -28.73 4.45 4.10
N ALA A 239 -30.02 4.29 3.81
CA ALA A 239 -30.58 3.21 2.98
C ALA A 239 -30.34 3.44 1.47
N LYS A 240 -29.07 3.55 1.08
CA LYS A 240 -28.64 3.66 -0.33
C LYS A 240 -27.43 2.80 -0.62
N ALA A 241 -27.35 2.34 -1.86
CA ALA A 241 -26.16 1.73 -2.41
C ALA A 241 -25.16 2.79 -2.86
N VAL A 242 -23.99 2.81 -2.21
CA VAL A 242 -22.98 3.85 -2.41
C VAL A 242 -21.76 3.34 -3.17
N TRP A 243 -21.24 4.19 -4.06
CA TRP A 243 -19.94 4.02 -4.70
C TRP A 243 -19.37 5.37 -5.13
N ARG A 244 -18.05 5.53 -4.98
CA ARG A 244 -17.26 6.64 -5.51
C ARG A 244 -16.04 6.09 -6.20
N GLY A 245 -15.76 6.41 -7.45
CA GLY A 245 -14.54 5.93 -8.10
C GLY A 245 -14.37 6.37 -9.54
N ALA A 246 -13.19 6.11 -10.11
CA ALA A 246 -12.90 6.41 -11.49
C ALA A 246 -13.69 5.46 -12.41
N GLY A 247 -14.67 5.99 -13.14
CA GLY A 247 -15.60 5.23 -13.99
C GLY A 247 -14.97 4.74 -15.29
N LYS A 248 -13.97 5.47 -15.82
CA LYS A 248 -13.32 5.14 -17.10
C LYS A 248 -12.33 3.97 -17.04
N VAL A 249 -12.06 3.40 -15.86
CA VAL A 249 -11.04 2.35 -15.67
C VAL A 249 -11.36 1.08 -16.47
N ASN A 250 -12.62 0.65 -16.50
CA ASN A 250 -13.05 -0.56 -17.20
C ASN A 250 -14.53 -0.47 -17.60
N ALA A 251 -15.02 -1.42 -18.40
CA ALA A 251 -16.43 -1.47 -18.81
C ALA A 251 -17.38 -1.72 -17.62
N LEU A 252 -16.97 -2.56 -16.68
CA LEU A 252 -17.70 -2.91 -15.47
C LEU A 252 -18.16 -1.67 -14.67
N ARG A 253 -17.27 -0.70 -14.43
CA ARG A 253 -17.61 0.53 -13.69
C ARG A 253 -18.53 1.47 -14.47
N ARG A 254 -18.40 1.51 -15.81
CA ARG A 254 -19.35 2.25 -16.66
C ARG A 254 -20.74 1.63 -16.63
N GLN A 255 -20.81 0.30 -16.64
CA GLN A 255 -22.08 -0.44 -16.50
C GLN A 255 -22.72 -0.20 -15.13
N LEU A 256 -21.94 -0.19 -14.04
CA LEU A 256 -22.44 0.18 -12.71
C LEU A 256 -23.09 1.56 -12.73
N LEU A 257 -22.36 2.58 -13.21
CA LEU A 257 -22.88 3.95 -13.31
C LEU A 257 -24.19 4.00 -14.11
N SER A 258 -24.26 3.27 -15.24
CA SER A 258 -25.48 3.17 -16.05
C SER A 258 -26.63 2.49 -15.32
N ALA A 259 -26.38 1.37 -14.63
CA ALA A 259 -27.39 0.59 -13.92
C ALA A 259 -28.00 1.37 -12.73
N THR A 260 -27.23 2.30 -12.15
CA THR A 260 -27.62 3.09 -10.97
C THR A 260 -28.14 4.49 -11.30
N ASN A 261 -28.05 4.91 -12.56
CA ASN A 261 -28.40 6.29 -12.95
C ASN A 261 -29.89 6.59 -12.70
N GLY A 262 -30.17 7.68 -11.99
CA GLY A 262 -31.54 8.11 -11.67
C GLY A 262 -32.30 7.20 -10.69
N LYS A 263 -31.64 6.20 -10.08
CA LYS A 263 -32.26 5.28 -9.13
C LYS A 263 -32.27 5.88 -7.73
N ALA A 264 -33.45 5.98 -7.11
CA ALA A 264 -33.59 6.55 -5.76
C ALA A 264 -32.81 5.80 -4.67
N TRP A 265 -32.66 4.47 -4.85
CA TRP A 265 -31.91 3.59 -3.95
C TRP A 265 -30.39 3.69 -4.13
N ALA A 266 -29.89 4.42 -5.11
CA ALA A 266 -28.46 4.54 -5.41
C ALA A 266 -27.91 5.93 -5.08
N ASP A 267 -26.71 5.95 -4.50
CA ASP A 267 -25.83 7.11 -4.48
C ASP A 267 -24.46 6.69 -5.05
N VAL A 268 -24.41 6.52 -6.37
CA VAL A 268 -23.22 6.07 -7.10
C VAL A 268 -22.74 7.21 -8.00
N LYS A 269 -21.50 7.65 -7.81
CA LYS A 269 -20.94 8.79 -8.55
C LYS A 269 -19.52 8.51 -9.05
N GLU A 270 -19.23 9.00 -10.24
CA GLU A 270 -17.88 9.01 -10.80
C GLU A 270 -17.02 10.06 -10.07
N ILE A 271 -15.80 9.67 -9.70
CA ILE A 271 -14.77 10.60 -9.25
C ILE A 271 -13.74 10.77 -10.36
N ARG A 272 -13.44 12.03 -10.71
CA ARG A 272 -12.46 12.38 -11.73
C ARG A 272 -11.19 12.90 -11.10
N TRP A 273 -10.07 12.44 -11.64
CA TRP A 273 -8.73 12.87 -11.23
C TRP A 273 -8.20 13.86 -12.27
N SER A 274 -7.77 15.04 -11.83
CA SER A 274 -7.12 16.03 -12.69
C SER A 274 -5.63 15.74 -12.87
N SER A 275 -5.04 15.06 -11.89
CA SER A 275 -3.69 14.51 -11.96
C SER A 275 -3.65 13.18 -11.21
N ARG A 276 -2.48 12.55 -11.24
CA ARG A 276 -2.16 11.31 -10.52
C ARG A 276 -2.43 11.39 -9.00
N ALA A 277 -2.30 12.57 -8.37
CA ALA A 277 -2.53 12.75 -6.93
C ALA A 277 -3.65 13.76 -6.60
N THR A 278 -4.27 14.37 -7.62
CA THR A 278 -5.18 15.50 -7.43
C THR A 278 -6.55 15.20 -8.03
N LEU A 279 -7.58 15.41 -7.22
CA LEU A 279 -8.97 15.33 -7.65
C LEU A 279 -9.33 16.50 -8.57
N SER A 280 -10.18 16.23 -9.55
CA SER A 280 -10.82 17.29 -10.31
C SER A 280 -11.76 18.07 -9.41
N LEU A 281 -11.72 19.41 -9.53
CA LEU A 281 -12.64 20.30 -8.81
C LEU A 281 -14.11 19.95 -9.09
N SER A 282 -14.41 19.49 -10.31
CA SER A 282 -15.76 19.14 -10.74
C SER A 282 -16.42 17.99 -9.99
N THR A 283 -15.65 17.14 -9.31
CA THR A 283 -16.16 16.00 -8.53
C THR A 283 -15.68 16.03 -7.08
N LYS A 284 -15.15 17.17 -6.61
CA LYS A 284 -14.53 17.28 -5.29
C LYS A 284 -15.56 17.08 -4.17
N ASP A 285 -16.74 17.66 -4.32
CA ASP A 285 -17.81 17.60 -3.32
C ASP A 285 -18.52 16.23 -3.30
N ASP A 286 -18.32 15.43 -4.34
CA ASP A 286 -18.82 14.06 -4.40
C ASP A 286 -17.87 13.06 -3.72
N VAL A 287 -16.64 13.44 -3.41
CA VAL A 287 -15.67 12.51 -2.83
C VAL A 287 -16.05 12.18 -1.39
N LEU A 288 -16.10 10.88 -1.09
CA LEU A 288 -16.22 10.37 0.27
C LEU A 288 -14.91 9.71 0.68
N PRO A 289 -14.35 10.06 1.85
CA PRO A 289 -13.25 9.28 2.42
C PRO A 289 -13.74 7.88 2.79
N MET A 290 -12.82 6.92 2.91
CA MET A 290 -13.19 5.52 3.12
C MET A 290 -14.07 5.28 4.34
N TRP A 291 -13.85 6.01 5.44
CA TRP A 291 -14.67 5.87 6.66
C TRP A 291 -16.10 6.40 6.51
N ASP A 292 -16.33 7.46 5.72
CA ASP A 292 -17.69 8.01 5.55
C ASP A 292 -18.58 7.11 4.69
N LEU A 293 -18.00 6.20 3.89
CA LEU A 293 -18.76 5.15 3.22
C LEU A 293 -19.49 4.25 4.23
N CYS A 294 -18.94 4.05 5.44
CA CYS A 294 -19.57 3.24 6.50
C CYS A 294 -20.88 3.84 7.05
N ARG A 295 -21.29 5.04 6.61
CA ARG A 295 -22.60 5.63 6.95
C ARG A 295 -23.75 5.02 6.12
N TYR A 296 -23.44 4.28 5.06
CA TYR A 296 -24.42 3.68 4.14
C TYR A 296 -24.65 2.20 4.43
N LYS A 297 -25.87 1.72 4.16
CA LYS A 297 -26.22 0.30 4.32
C LYS A 297 -25.55 -0.61 3.30
N TYR A 298 -25.44 -0.18 2.05
CA TYR A 298 -24.95 -1.03 0.96
C TYR A 298 -23.71 -0.43 0.29
N LEU A 299 -22.58 -1.12 0.40
CA LEU A 299 -21.29 -0.65 -0.09
C LEU A 299 -20.91 -1.43 -1.33
N ILE A 300 -20.91 -0.78 -2.50
CA ILE A 300 -20.57 -1.47 -3.74
C ILE A 300 -19.04 -1.56 -3.87
N HIS A 301 -18.54 -2.78 -4.06
CA HIS A 301 -17.17 -3.05 -4.45
C HIS A 301 -17.10 -3.41 -5.94
N THR A 302 -16.08 -2.89 -6.62
CA THR A 302 -15.84 -3.12 -8.05
C THR A 302 -14.37 -3.40 -8.30
N GLU A 303 -14.07 -4.32 -9.21
CA GLU A 303 -12.73 -4.45 -9.80
C GLU A 303 -12.24 -3.13 -10.43
N GLY A 304 -10.92 -2.96 -10.41
CA GLY A 304 -10.20 -1.84 -11.02
C GLY A 304 -9.58 -2.24 -12.36
N ALA A 305 -8.33 -1.85 -12.59
CA ALA A 305 -7.54 -2.43 -13.67
C ALA A 305 -7.42 -3.96 -13.48
N SER A 306 -7.31 -4.38 -12.22
CA SER A 306 -7.39 -5.75 -11.74
C SER A 306 -8.29 -5.81 -10.49
N TYR A 307 -7.77 -6.20 -9.33
CA TYR A 307 -8.42 -6.02 -8.04
C TYR A 307 -8.62 -4.53 -7.69
N SER A 308 -9.35 -4.27 -6.61
CA SER A 308 -9.40 -2.94 -6.01
C SER A 308 -9.09 -3.03 -4.53
N GLY A 309 -7.97 -2.41 -4.11
CA GLY A 309 -7.60 -2.32 -2.68
C GLY A 309 -8.61 -1.60 -1.79
N ARG A 310 -9.77 -1.19 -2.31
CA ARG A 310 -10.91 -0.68 -1.52
C ARG A 310 -11.58 -1.79 -0.69
N GLY A 311 -11.60 -3.03 -1.17
CA GLY A 311 -12.37 -4.14 -0.59
C GLY A 311 -12.21 -4.24 0.92
N LYS A 312 -10.95 -4.27 1.38
CA LYS A 312 -10.61 -4.31 2.82
C LYS A 312 -11.25 -3.19 3.65
N TYR A 313 -11.35 -1.96 3.15
CA TYR A 313 -11.92 -0.86 3.91
C TYR A 313 -13.44 -0.97 4.02
N LEU A 314 -14.13 -1.41 2.96
CA LEU A 314 -15.59 -1.61 3.01
C LEU A 314 -15.96 -2.74 3.96
N GLN A 315 -15.14 -3.80 3.99
CA GLN A 315 -15.32 -4.93 4.89
C GLN A 315 -15.06 -4.60 6.37
N ASN A 316 -14.55 -3.40 6.67
CA ASN A 316 -14.47 -2.90 8.05
C ASN A 316 -15.74 -2.17 8.52
N CYS A 317 -16.73 -1.95 7.65
CA CYS A 317 -17.99 -1.33 8.04
C CYS A 317 -19.02 -2.41 8.41
N ASN A 318 -19.87 -2.14 9.41
CA ASN A 318 -21.10 -2.88 9.69
C ASN A 318 -22.19 -2.60 8.65
N SER A 319 -21.86 -2.79 7.38
CA SER A 319 -22.67 -2.56 6.20
C SER A 319 -22.62 -3.81 5.32
N ILE A 320 -23.57 -3.94 4.40
CA ILE A 320 -23.55 -5.04 3.42
C ILE A 320 -22.63 -4.65 2.27
N VAL A 321 -21.54 -5.39 2.12
CA VAL A 321 -20.68 -5.24 0.94
C VAL A 321 -21.31 -6.01 -0.23
N ILE A 322 -21.57 -5.29 -1.32
CA ILE A 322 -22.09 -5.85 -2.56
C ILE A 322 -20.95 -5.97 -3.55
N MET A 323 -20.68 -7.18 -4.03
CA MET A 323 -19.62 -7.45 -5.00
C MET A 323 -20.19 -8.13 -6.23
N HIS A 324 -19.79 -7.71 -7.41
CA HIS A 324 -20.10 -8.47 -8.63
C HIS A 324 -19.34 -9.80 -8.65
N ASP A 325 -19.70 -10.72 -9.56
CA ASP A 325 -18.91 -11.93 -9.82
C ASP A 325 -17.50 -11.54 -10.31
N ARG A 326 -16.49 -11.81 -9.46
CA ARG A 326 -15.11 -11.31 -9.58
C ARG A 326 -14.22 -12.27 -10.36
N GLU A 327 -13.40 -11.73 -11.23
CA GLU A 327 -12.33 -12.43 -11.94
C GLU A 327 -11.03 -12.45 -11.13
N TRP A 328 -10.76 -11.36 -10.41
CA TRP A 328 -9.57 -11.11 -9.62
C TRP A 328 -9.77 -11.52 -8.16
N ARG A 329 -8.77 -12.18 -7.58
CA ARG A 329 -8.77 -12.68 -6.19
C ARG A 329 -7.72 -11.98 -5.36
N GLU A 330 -8.07 -11.60 -4.13
CA GLU A 330 -7.14 -11.16 -3.08
C GLU A 330 -6.90 -12.30 -2.08
N HIS A 331 -5.89 -12.17 -1.22
CA HIS A 331 -5.48 -13.24 -0.30
C HIS A 331 -6.54 -13.70 0.72
N TYR A 332 -7.60 -12.91 0.94
CA TYR A 332 -8.69 -13.21 1.87
C TYR A 332 -9.99 -13.62 1.15
N ASP A 333 -10.01 -13.65 -0.18
CA ASP A 333 -11.24 -13.82 -0.97
C ASP A 333 -11.92 -15.19 -0.76
N HIS A 334 -11.17 -16.21 -0.37
CA HIS A 334 -11.69 -17.55 -0.06
C HIS A 334 -12.61 -17.57 1.18
N LEU A 335 -12.60 -16.51 1.99
CA LEU A 335 -13.45 -16.35 3.16
C LEU A 335 -14.81 -15.72 2.81
N LEU A 336 -15.02 -15.29 1.57
CA LEU A 336 -16.28 -14.68 1.12
C LEU A 336 -17.33 -15.77 0.87
N VAL A 337 -18.44 -15.67 1.58
CA VAL A 337 -19.56 -16.64 1.52
C VAL A 337 -20.78 -15.93 0.92
N PRO A 338 -21.19 -16.27 -0.31
CA PRO A 338 -22.20 -15.51 -1.06
C PRO A 338 -23.65 -15.82 -0.67
N GLU A 339 -23.90 -16.95 0.00
CA GLU A 339 -25.23 -17.46 0.31
C GLU A 339 -25.22 -18.42 1.51
N GLY A 340 -26.40 -18.71 2.05
CA GLY A 340 -26.58 -19.62 3.19
C GLY A 340 -26.41 -18.95 4.56
N PRO A 341 -26.39 -19.74 5.65
CA PRO A 341 -26.40 -19.22 7.02
C PRO A 341 -25.16 -18.37 7.39
N GLU A 342 -24.03 -18.63 6.74
CA GLU A 342 -22.77 -17.91 6.95
C GLU A 342 -22.53 -16.81 5.90
N GLN A 343 -23.57 -16.42 5.14
CA GLN A 343 -23.47 -15.35 4.15
C GLN A 343 -22.93 -14.07 4.78
N ASN A 344 -21.86 -13.54 4.19
CA ASN A 344 -21.10 -12.41 4.74
C ASN A 344 -20.91 -11.26 3.74
N PHE A 345 -21.43 -11.42 2.53
CA PHE A 345 -21.52 -10.39 1.50
C PHE A 345 -22.67 -10.73 0.53
N VAL A 346 -23.02 -9.78 -0.34
CA VAL A 346 -24.00 -10.04 -1.42
C VAL A 346 -23.28 -10.07 -2.75
N GLN A 347 -23.28 -11.23 -3.41
CA GLN A 347 -22.80 -11.35 -4.78
C GLN A 347 -23.88 -10.89 -5.78
N VAL A 348 -23.53 -10.09 -6.79
CA VAL A 348 -24.38 -9.74 -7.93
C VAL A 348 -23.74 -10.27 -9.23
N LYS A 349 -24.49 -10.31 -10.33
CA LYS A 349 -23.95 -10.64 -11.66
C LYS A 349 -22.88 -9.63 -12.06
N ARG A 350 -21.92 -10.09 -12.88
CA ARG A 350 -20.79 -9.26 -13.36
C ARG A 350 -21.25 -8.00 -14.11
N ASP A 351 -22.42 -8.04 -14.74
CA ASP A 351 -22.98 -6.93 -15.51
C ASP A 351 -23.94 -6.02 -14.71
N TRP A 352 -24.12 -6.27 -13.41
CA TRP A 352 -25.03 -5.55 -12.52
C TRP A 352 -26.53 -5.72 -12.81
N SER A 353 -26.91 -6.64 -13.70
CA SER A 353 -28.30 -6.80 -14.15
C SER A 353 -29.29 -7.21 -13.05
N ASP A 354 -28.81 -7.78 -11.95
CA ASP A 354 -29.60 -8.20 -10.78
C ASP A 354 -29.38 -7.31 -9.53
N LEU A 355 -28.65 -6.21 -9.65
CA LEU A 355 -28.34 -5.31 -8.53
C LEU A 355 -29.61 -4.73 -7.90
N GLU A 356 -30.50 -4.17 -8.71
CA GLU A 356 -31.75 -3.55 -8.24
C GLU A 356 -32.65 -4.56 -7.53
N THR A 357 -32.80 -5.76 -8.10
CA THR A 357 -33.57 -6.86 -7.49
C THR A 357 -33.01 -7.25 -6.12
N LYS A 358 -31.67 -7.34 -5.98
CA LYS A 358 -31.03 -7.66 -4.70
C LYS A 358 -31.19 -6.54 -3.68
N ILE A 359 -31.07 -5.28 -4.08
CA ILE A 359 -31.32 -4.13 -3.19
C ILE A 359 -32.77 -4.14 -2.68
N ASN A 360 -33.75 -4.33 -3.57
CA ASN A 360 -35.16 -4.40 -3.18
C ASN A 360 -35.44 -5.56 -2.22
N TRP A 361 -34.79 -6.71 -2.42
CA TRP A 361 -34.91 -7.84 -1.50
C TRP A 361 -34.34 -7.50 -0.11
N LEU A 362 -33.17 -6.86 -0.04
CA LEU A 362 -32.55 -6.48 1.23
C LEU A 362 -33.39 -5.47 2.01
N GLU A 363 -34.01 -4.50 1.33
CA GLU A 363 -34.93 -3.53 1.96
C GLU A 363 -36.22 -4.21 2.46
N ALA A 364 -36.71 -5.23 1.75
CA ALA A 364 -37.88 -6.00 2.16
C ALA A 364 -37.59 -7.00 3.31
N HIS A 365 -36.31 -7.33 3.55
CA HIS A 365 -35.86 -8.32 4.54
C HIS A 365 -34.80 -7.72 5.47
N PRO A 366 -35.16 -6.70 6.28
CA PRO A 366 -34.17 -5.94 7.07
C PRO A 366 -33.45 -6.78 8.13
N VAL A 367 -34.11 -7.82 8.67
CA VAL A 367 -33.51 -8.74 9.66
C VAL A 367 -32.43 -9.59 9.01
N GLU A 368 -32.69 -10.13 7.83
CA GLU A 368 -31.73 -10.89 7.03
C GLU A 368 -30.58 -9.99 6.56
N ALA A 369 -30.89 -8.77 6.11
CA ALA A 369 -29.90 -7.78 5.71
C ALA A 369 -28.93 -7.44 6.85
N GLU A 370 -29.44 -7.19 8.06
CA GLU A 370 -28.60 -6.91 9.23
C GLU A 370 -27.73 -8.11 9.62
N LYS A 371 -28.25 -9.35 9.51
CA LYS A 371 -27.46 -10.56 9.74
C LYS A 371 -26.27 -10.65 8.78
N ILE A 372 -26.45 -10.36 7.49
CA ILE A 372 -25.38 -10.37 6.49
C ILE A 372 -24.32 -9.31 6.82
N ALA A 373 -24.73 -8.08 7.13
CA ALA A 373 -23.82 -7.00 7.53
C ALA A 373 -23.00 -7.36 8.78
N LYS A 374 -23.68 -7.88 9.80
CA LYS A 374 -23.04 -8.32 11.04
C LYS A 374 -22.06 -9.46 10.78
N LYS A 375 -22.44 -10.46 9.98
CA LYS A 375 -21.55 -11.59 9.64
C LYS A 375 -20.33 -11.12 8.85
N GLY A 376 -20.48 -10.22 7.88
CA GLY A 376 -19.36 -9.58 7.18
C GLY A 376 -18.38 -8.93 8.14
N THR A 377 -18.91 -8.21 9.12
CA THR A 377 -18.12 -7.54 10.15
C THR A 377 -17.38 -8.51 11.08
N GLU A 378 -18.09 -9.53 11.58
CA GLU A 378 -17.53 -10.58 12.45
C GLU A 378 -16.39 -11.34 11.75
N VAL A 379 -16.56 -11.63 10.45
CA VAL A 379 -15.56 -12.34 9.63
C VAL A 379 -14.38 -11.43 9.30
N PHE A 380 -14.62 -10.23 8.76
CA PHE A 380 -13.56 -9.41 8.21
C PHE A 380 -13.01 -8.40 9.22
N ARG A 381 -13.80 -7.42 9.66
CA ARG A 381 -13.36 -6.35 10.58
C ARG A 381 -12.75 -6.88 11.87
N ASP A 382 -13.44 -7.83 12.50
CA ASP A 382 -13.15 -8.28 13.85
C ASP A 382 -12.21 -9.49 13.88
N ARG A 383 -11.94 -10.09 12.73
CA ARG A 383 -11.13 -11.31 12.63
C ARG A 383 -10.12 -11.28 11.48
N TYR A 384 -10.50 -11.61 10.24
CA TYR A 384 -9.53 -11.93 9.19
C TYR A 384 -8.83 -10.73 8.54
N LEU A 385 -9.35 -9.51 8.70
CA LEU A 385 -8.68 -8.28 8.26
C LEU A 385 -8.10 -7.48 9.42
N SER A 386 -7.98 -8.08 10.61
CA SER A 386 -7.36 -7.44 11.76
C SER A 386 -5.83 -7.33 11.59
N PRO A 387 -5.17 -6.40 12.29
CA PRO A 387 -3.71 -6.29 12.28
C PRO A 387 -3.01 -7.60 12.71
N ALA A 388 -3.57 -8.31 13.69
CA ALA A 388 -3.08 -9.62 14.09
C ALA A 388 -3.17 -10.66 12.95
N ALA A 389 -4.31 -10.73 12.25
CA ALA A 389 -4.48 -11.65 11.12
C ALA A 389 -3.50 -11.36 9.98
N GLN A 390 -3.17 -10.10 9.72
CA GLN A 390 -2.16 -9.73 8.72
C GLN A 390 -0.76 -10.24 9.08
N ALA A 391 -0.33 -10.07 10.33
CA ALA A 391 0.95 -10.61 10.78
C ALA A 391 0.97 -12.15 10.73
N CYS A 392 -0.14 -12.79 11.12
CA CYS A 392 -0.30 -14.24 10.99
C CYS A 392 -0.21 -14.71 9.53
N TYR A 393 -0.90 -14.04 8.59
CA TYR A 393 -0.85 -14.38 7.17
C TYR A 393 0.56 -14.27 6.61
N TRP A 394 1.29 -13.18 6.90
CA TRP A 394 2.69 -13.03 6.46
C TRP A 394 3.58 -14.16 6.97
N ARG A 395 3.47 -14.52 8.25
CA ARG A 395 4.27 -15.62 8.83
C ARG A 395 3.92 -16.97 8.23
N GLU A 396 2.64 -17.23 7.97
CA GLU A 396 2.23 -18.44 7.25
C GLU A 396 2.71 -18.43 5.79
N LEU A 397 2.74 -17.27 5.13
CA LEU A 397 3.29 -17.13 3.79
C LEU A 397 4.79 -17.47 3.77
N PHE A 398 5.57 -16.97 4.76
CA PHE A 398 6.99 -17.29 4.87
C PHE A 398 7.21 -18.80 5.04
N ARG A 399 6.44 -19.42 5.94
CA ARG A 399 6.51 -20.87 6.22
C ARG A 399 6.06 -21.71 5.02
N GLY A 400 5.00 -21.30 4.32
CA GLY A 400 4.52 -21.96 3.11
C GLY A 400 5.54 -21.88 1.99
N TRP A 401 6.10 -20.69 1.74
CA TRP A 401 7.13 -20.49 0.73
C TRP A 401 8.39 -21.33 1.00
N ALA A 402 8.85 -21.36 2.26
CA ALA A 402 10.02 -22.14 2.67
C ALA A 402 9.90 -23.65 2.42
N GLN A 403 8.67 -24.19 2.30
CA GLN A 403 8.47 -25.61 1.99
C GLN A 403 8.82 -25.97 0.54
N VAL A 404 8.86 -24.97 -0.34
CA VAL A 404 9.01 -25.17 -1.79
C VAL A 404 10.15 -24.35 -2.40
N SER A 405 10.79 -23.46 -1.64
CA SER A 405 11.90 -22.64 -2.09
C SER A 405 13.25 -23.18 -1.60
N LEU A 406 14.31 -22.80 -2.32
CA LEU A 406 15.68 -23.00 -1.87
C LEU A 406 16.00 -22.10 -0.65
N LYS A 407 16.95 -22.53 0.19
CA LYS A 407 17.50 -21.68 1.24
C LYS A 407 18.38 -20.59 0.59
N PRO A 408 18.32 -19.34 1.06
CA PRO A 408 19.14 -18.26 0.52
C PRO A 408 20.60 -18.45 0.87
N ASP A 409 21.48 -18.19 -0.10
CA ASP A 409 22.86 -17.80 0.20
C ASP A 409 22.86 -16.37 0.73
N PHE A 410 23.49 -16.12 1.87
CA PHE A 410 23.53 -14.78 2.49
C PHE A 410 24.64 -13.89 1.92
N TYR A 411 25.73 -14.52 1.47
CA TYR A 411 26.91 -13.87 0.90
C TYR A 411 27.09 -14.26 -0.56
N ILE A 412 27.69 -13.39 -1.35
CA ILE A 412 28.21 -13.67 -2.70
C ILE A 412 29.67 -13.28 -2.77
N ARG A 413 30.34 -13.78 -3.82
CA ARG A 413 31.61 -13.20 -4.26
C ARG A 413 31.32 -12.13 -5.29
N ASP A 414 31.87 -10.94 -5.10
CA ASP A 414 31.82 -9.89 -6.11
C ASP A 414 32.81 -10.15 -7.26
N ALA A 415 32.92 -9.20 -8.19
CA ALA A 415 33.82 -9.32 -9.35
C ALA A 415 35.30 -9.38 -8.96
N GLN A 416 35.65 -8.95 -7.74
CA GLN A 416 37.00 -8.96 -7.18
C GLN A 416 37.27 -10.25 -6.40
N GLY A 417 36.24 -11.08 -6.18
CA GLY A 417 36.31 -12.32 -5.43
C GLY A 417 36.07 -12.14 -3.92
N ASP A 418 35.81 -10.91 -3.48
CA ASP A 418 35.57 -10.58 -2.08
C ASP A 418 34.18 -11.05 -1.64
N VAL A 419 34.09 -11.54 -0.40
CA VAL A 419 32.84 -12.02 0.17
C VAL A 419 32.02 -10.82 0.65
N VAL A 420 30.93 -10.52 -0.05
CA VAL A 420 30.05 -9.38 0.24
C VAL A 420 28.62 -9.82 0.54
N LEU A 421 27.90 -8.97 1.26
CA LEU A 421 26.48 -9.16 1.56
C LEU A 421 25.65 -9.04 0.27
N ARG A 422 24.74 -9.99 0.02
CA ARG A 422 23.91 -10.01 -1.20
C ARG A 422 22.81 -8.95 -1.26
N GLY A 423 22.43 -8.34 -0.14
CA GLY A 423 21.30 -7.44 -0.08
C GLY A 423 21.50 -6.28 0.90
N THR A 424 20.80 -5.19 0.66
CA THR A 424 20.80 -4.02 1.55
C THR A 424 19.88 -4.31 2.74
N PRO A 425 20.31 -4.15 4.01
CA PRO A 425 19.41 -4.24 5.16
C PRO A 425 18.19 -3.33 4.99
N TYR A 426 17.01 -3.80 5.37
CA TYR A 426 15.76 -3.06 5.22
C TYR A 426 15.83 -1.65 5.82
N GLU A 427 16.44 -1.48 6.99
CA GLU A 427 16.62 -0.20 7.66
C GLU A 427 17.43 0.79 6.81
N THR A 428 18.48 0.30 6.13
CA THR A 428 19.27 1.14 5.21
C THR A 428 18.51 1.42 3.92
N PHE A 429 17.78 0.43 3.40
CA PHE A 429 17.01 0.57 2.17
C PHE A 429 15.96 1.68 2.29
N ILE A 430 15.17 1.70 3.37
CA ILE A 430 14.10 2.70 3.52
C ILE A 430 14.62 4.13 3.69
N LEU A 431 15.84 4.32 4.19
CA LEU A 431 16.46 5.64 4.31
C LEU A 431 16.88 6.23 2.96
N THR A 432 17.10 5.38 1.95
CA THR A 432 17.63 5.79 0.63
C THR A 432 16.68 5.49 -0.52
N ALA A 433 15.54 4.82 -0.26
CA ALA A 433 14.61 4.36 -1.28
C ALA A 433 14.05 5.50 -2.14
N PHE A 434 13.84 6.68 -1.54
CA PHE A 434 13.31 7.87 -2.21
C PHE A 434 14.39 8.72 -2.90
N ASP A 435 15.65 8.63 -2.48
CA ASP A 435 16.76 9.38 -3.11
C ASP A 435 17.02 8.90 -4.55
N ARG A 436 16.78 7.58 -4.78
CA ARG A 436 16.91 6.96 -6.10
C ARG A 436 15.84 7.43 -7.10
N GLU A 437 14.74 8.02 -6.61
CA GLU A 437 13.69 8.61 -7.44
C GLU A 437 14.17 9.93 -8.09
N GLY A 438 14.86 10.77 -7.30
CA GLY A 438 15.36 12.08 -7.72
C GLY A 438 16.54 12.05 -8.71
N ALA A 439 17.28 10.95 -8.77
CA ALA A 439 18.40 10.78 -9.70
C ALA A 439 17.98 10.60 -11.17
N SER A 440 16.73 10.22 -11.42
CA SER A 440 16.18 10.04 -12.78
C SER A 440 15.57 11.32 -13.38
N CYS A 441 15.45 12.40 -12.59
CA CYS A 441 14.77 13.62 -13.00
C CYS A 441 15.74 14.64 -13.62
N SER A 442 15.50 15.00 -14.89
CA SER A 442 16.23 16.06 -15.57
C SER A 442 16.08 17.39 -14.83
N TRP A 443 17.06 18.29 -14.99
CA TRP A 443 17.00 19.63 -14.38
C TRP A 443 15.71 20.37 -14.74
N LEU A 444 15.23 20.25 -15.99
CA LEU A 444 13.93 20.81 -16.41
C LEU A 444 12.74 20.19 -15.68
N GLY A 445 12.75 18.87 -15.42
CA GLY A 445 11.67 18.19 -14.69
C GLY A 445 11.53 18.67 -13.24
N ARG A 446 12.65 19.00 -12.59
CA ARG A 446 12.69 19.62 -11.26
C ARG A 446 12.19 21.06 -11.27
N VAL A 447 12.59 21.86 -12.26
CA VAL A 447 12.14 23.26 -12.40
C VAL A 447 10.64 23.35 -12.68
N LEU A 448 10.09 22.41 -13.44
CA LEU A 448 8.67 22.38 -13.81
C LEU A 448 7.76 21.68 -12.79
N ARG A 449 8.30 21.19 -11.65
CA ARG A 449 7.56 20.38 -10.64
C ARG A 449 6.77 19.21 -11.26
N LEU A 450 7.27 18.65 -12.35
CA LEU A 450 6.69 17.46 -12.99
C LEU A 450 7.08 16.17 -12.25
N CYS A 451 8.12 16.27 -11.41
CA CYS A 451 8.49 15.30 -10.40
C CYS A 451 8.53 16.04 -9.05
N THR A 452 8.12 15.36 -7.98
CA THR A 452 8.10 15.90 -6.61
C THR A 452 9.42 15.74 -5.91
#